data_AF-A0A355FSG7-F1
#
_entry.id   AF-A0A355FSG7-F1
#
_cell.length_a   1.000
_cell.length_b   1.000
_cell.length_c   1.000
_cell.angle_alpha   90.00
_cell.angle_beta   90.00
_cell.angle_gamma   90.00
#
_symmetry.space_group_name_H-M   'P 1'
#
loop_
_entity.id
_entity.type
_entity.pdbx_description
1 polymer ?
#
loop_
_entity_poly.entity_id
_entity_poly.type
_entity_poly.pdbx_seq_one_letter_code
_entity_poly.pdbx_strand_id
1 'polypeptide(L)'
;MHPLTRSLLALFILFPLWISAQIGLPPEPQKNKDGKMDEQMQLRNAIEEKNVIKAQRAAQEKKPPPPPKQQRVPTAPAPPKAPTHLGERPALVVGITVDQMRMDYLYRFWDSFGEGGFKRMIEGGFVCGNHHFGYAPTYTGPGHASIFTGTTPRYHGIIGNDWYERGSGTSVYCASDSSVQTIGLDDPANLSGHMSPHRMEATTLGDELKLATGMQSKVIGISLKDRGAILPAGHAADAAYWFYGKDKGHFITSTRYMDELPKWAQKWNKGKWCARYMKQDWEIGLTESALSIQTEDNTPYERPFNGDNSATYPYDLLELSEANGGFDILKSTPIGNTLVVDFALAALAGEGLGRDAITDLLAISFSSTDYIGHQYGVHAWEVMDTYVRLDQQLERLFNMLDQQVGAGRWLSWLSADHGAATVPSLAQDAGIPVDYWKPGNMIDDVKADLAATYGEGEWVLNYSNDQFFLNRPLIQERGLDRWEMQRRIQRLAPNYPGVLMAVTGEDLLHGNPMGDEVIDRLRMGWSAHASGDVMIVTKPGWIQYSLSGTTHGSPFAYDTHVPCIFYGWHVPAGITYQKTYIRDIAPTVAALIHSPLPNAATGQPIPALFED
;
A
#
# COMPACT_ATOMS: atom_id res chain seq x y z
N MET A 1 10.46 46.04 55.38
CA MET A 1 9.45 47.12 55.26
C MET A 1 8.08 46.48 55.12
N HIS A 2 7.24 46.81 56.09
CA HIS A 2 5.85 46.42 56.40
C HIS A 2 5.42 44.94 56.52
N PRO A 3 4.63 44.58 57.56
CA PRO A 3 4.66 43.25 58.18
C PRO A 3 3.32 42.49 58.19
N LEU A 4 3.44 41.18 58.48
CA LEU A 4 2.67 40.31 59.40
C LEU A 4 1.24 40.72 59.77
N THR A 5 0.24 39.83 59.80
CA THR A 5 0.06 38.74 60.82
C THR A 5 -1.08 37.78 60.39
N ARG A 6 -0.89 36.44 60.40
CA ARG A 6 -1.25 35.45 61.47
C ARG A 6 -2.77 35.35 61.76
N SER A 7 -3.46 34.19 61.80
CA SER A 7 -3.21 32.91 62.49
C SER A 7 -4.24 31.85 62.01
N LEU A 8 -3.87 30.57 61.76
CA LEU A 8 -4.07 29.35 62.61
C LEU A 8 -5.56 29.08 62.97
N LEU A 9 -6.17 27.87 62.93
CA LEU A 9 -5.71 26.49 63.13
C LEU A 9 -6.89 25.51 62.82
N ALA A 10 -6.60 24.30 62.29
CA ALA A 10 -7.06 22.92 62.63
C ALA A 10 -8.51 22.62 63.12
N LEU A 11 -9.08 21.41 63.10
CA LEU A 11 -8.82 20.02 62.64
C LEU A 11 -10.22 19.33 62.75
N PHE A 12 -10.70 18.60 61.74
CA PHE A 12 -10.96 17.14 61.71
C PHE A 12 -12.32 16.58 62.25
N ILE A 13 -12.88 15.63 61.46
CA ILE A 13 -13.54 14.34 61.84
C ILE A 13 -15.09 14.17 61.77
N LEU A 14 -15.47 13.25 60.85
CA LEU A 14 -16.52 12.18 60.80
C LEU A 14 -18.04 12.40 60.51
N PHE A 15 -18.49 11.62 59.50
CA PHE A 15 -19.78 11.04 59.06
C PHE A 15 -20.75 10.50 60.17
N PRO A 16 -21.97 9.89 59.92
CA PRO A 16 -22.82 9.70 58.70
C PRO A 16 -24.40 9.82 58.87
N LEU A 17 -25.14 9.67 57.74
CA LEU A 17 -26.45 8.99 57.44
C LEU A 17 -27.83 9.27 58.15
N TRP A 18 -28.84 9.57 57.30
CA TRP A 18 -30.24 9.03 57.16
C TRP A 18 -31.52 9.59 57.87
N ILE A 19 -32.45 10.10 57.03
CA ILE A 19 -33.89 9.77 56.79
C ILE A 19 -35.07 10.13 57.79
N SER A 20 -36.08 10.82 57.20
CA SER A 20 -37.57 10.86 57.34
C SER A 20 -38.41 11.43 58.52
N ALA A 21 -39.31 12.35 58.11
CA ALA A 21 -40.79 12.44 58.28
C ALA A 21 -41.51 12.94 59.57
N GLN A 22 -42.15 14.12 59.39
CA GLN A 22 -43.53 14.60 59.68
C GLN A 22 -44.17 14.71 61.10
N ILE A 23 -45.07 15.72 61.18
CA ILE A 23 -46.40 15.85 61.86
C ILE A 23 -46.52 16.98 62.91
N GLY A 24 -47.62 17.76 62.86
CA GLY A 24 -48.17 18.49 64.03
C GLY A 24 -49.22 19.59 63.75
N LEU A 25 -50.52 19.27 63.95
CA LEU A 25 -51.73 20.13 64.06
C LEU A 25 -51.88 20.76 65.49
N PRO A 26 -53.04 21.19 66.10
CA PRO A 26 -54.40 21.74 65.73
C PRO A 26 -54.84 22.98 66.65
N PRO A 27 -56.07 23.14 67.27
CA PRO A 27 -57.33 23.78 66.77
C PRO A 27 -58.18 24.73 67.73
N GLU A 28 -59.27 25.32 67.17
CA GLU A 28 -60.69 25.66 67.64
C GLU A 28 -61.04 26.46 68.95
N PRO A 29 -62.31 26.98 69.26
CA PRO A 29 -63.70 26.58 68.87
C PRO A 29 -64.92 27.61 68.78
N GLN A 30 -66.05 27.14 68.19
CA GLN A 30 -67.55 27.23 68.41
C GLN A 30 -68.41 28.45 68.88
N LYS A 31 -69.63 28.67 68.30
CA LYS A 31 -71.02 28.29 68.82
C LYS A 31 -72.27 28.79 68.01
N ASN A 32 -73.39 28.06 68.21
CA ASN A 32 -74.73 27.91 67.55
C ASN A 32 -75.74 29.10 67.44
N LYS A 33 -76.68 29.06 66.44
CA LYS A 33 -78.13 28.64 66.54
C LYS A 33 -78.99 29.08 65.32
N ASP A 34 -79.73 28.10 64.78
CA ASP A 34 -81.07 28.06 64.17
C ASP A 34 -81.69 29.26 63.42
N GLY A 35 -82.18 28.99 62.20
CA GLY A 35 -83.43 29.60 61.73
C GLY A 35 -83.42 30.50 60.50
N LYS A 36 -82.64 30.20 59.44
CA LYS A 36 -82.90 30.65 58.04
C LYS A 36 -82.33 29.64 57.04
N MET A 37 -82.80 28.40 57.15
CA MET A 37 -82.48 27.31 56.23
C MET A 37 -83.35 27.46 54.98
N ASP A 38 -82.93 28.30 54.02
CA ASP A 38 -83.14 28.07 52.58
C ASP A 38 -82.47 29.13 51.68
N GLU A 39 -82.30 30.38 52.12
CA GLU A 39 -81.76 31.44 51.24
C GLU A 39 -80.22 31.52 51.20
N GLN A 40 -79.51 31.16 52.29
CA GLN A 40 -78.03 31.21 52.31
C GLN A 40 -77.37 30.05 51.54
N MET A 41 -78.05 28.91 51.40
CA MET A 41 -77.55 27.79 50.59
C MET A 41 -77.71 28.08 49.09
N GLN A 42 -78.80 28.74 48.69
CA GLN A 42 -79.01 29.18 47.31
C GLN A 42 -78.04 30.30 46.89
N LEU A 43 -77.68 31.22 47.79
CA LEU A 43 -76.67 32.25 47.50
C LEU A 43 -75.25 31.68 47.43
N ARG A 44 -74.90 30.66 48.24
CA ARG A 44 -73.60 29.96 48.15
C ARG A 44 -73.46 29.21 46.82
N ASN A 45 -74.48 28.46 46.42
CA ASN A 45 -74.46 27.73 45.14
C ASN A 45 -74.34 28.69 43.94
N ALA A 46 -75.02 29.84 43.97
CA ALA A 46 -74.91 30.87 42.92
C ALA A 46 -73.53 31.56 42.87
N ILE A 47 -72.84 31.72 44.02
CA ILE A 47 -71.47 32.25 44.07
C ILE A 47 -70.46 31.20 43.57
N GLU A 48 -70.68 29.92 43.88
CA GLU A 48 -69.83 28.82 43.44
C GLU A 48 -69.96 28.57 41.93
N GLU A 49 -71.17 28.61 41.36
CA GLU A 49 -71.38 28.62 39.90
C GLU A 49 -70.74 29.83 39.23
N LYS A 50 -70.85 31.03 39.81
CA LYS A 50 -70.24 32.24 39.25
C LYS A 50 -68.71 32.17 39.29
N ASN A 51 -68.11 31.51 40.29
CA ASN A 51 -66.68 31.28 40.38
C ASN A 51 -66.20 30.20 39.41
N VAL A 52 -66.98 29.13 39.19
CA VAL A 52 -66.71 28.11 38.16
C VAL A 52 -66.79 28.71 36.75
N ILE A 53 -67.79 29.55 36.46
CA ILE A 53 -67.93 30.24 35.16
C ILE A 53 -66.80 31.27 34.96
N LYS A 54 -66.36 31.97 36.01
CA LYS A 54 -65.24 32.92 35.94
C LYS A 54 -63.90 32.20 35.73
N ALA A 55 -63.70 31.02 36.30
CA ALA A 55 -62.54 30.16 36.05
C ALA A 55 -62.55 29.55 34.64
N GLN A 56 -63.73 29.17 34.12
CA GLN A 56 -63.89 28.68 32.74
C GLN A 56 -63.67 29.78 31.69
N ARG A 57 -64.08 31.03 31.96
CA ARG A 57 -63.80 32.19 31.09
C ARG A 57 -62.33 32.62 31.10
N ALA A 58 -61.66 32.56 32.26
CA ALA A 58 -60.22 32.83 32.35
C ALA A 58 -59.34 31.77 31.63
N ALA A 59 -59.86 30.55 31.45
CA ALA A 59 -59.19 29.48 30.69
C ALA A 59 -59.47 29.51 29.17
N GLN A 60 -60.42 30.32 28.70
CA GLN A 60 -60.74 30.46 27.26
C GLN A 60 -60.03 31.63 26.56
N GLU A 61 -59.39 32.56 27.30
CA GLU A 61 -58.70 33.74 26.72
C GLU A 61 -57.15 33.61 26.60
N LYS A 62 -56.58 32.40 26.69
CA LYS A 62 -55.17 32.16 26.36
C LYS A 62 -54.96 30.90 25.51
N LYS A 63 -55.48 30.90 24.28
CA LYS A 63 -54.93 30.07 23.20
C LYS A 63 -54.31 30.99 22.14
N PRO A 64 -53.02 30.80 21.78
CA PRO A 64 -52.41 31.55 20.68
C PRO A 64 -53.10 31.21 19.36
N PRO A 65 -53.04 32.09 18.34
CA PRO A 65 -53.65 31.81 17.04
C PRO A 65 -53.05 30.53 16.44
N PRO A 66 -53.83 29.76 15.64
CA PRO A 66 -53.28 28.62 14.93
C PRO A 66 -52.16 29.12 14.00
N PRO A 67 -51.04 28.37 13.86
CA PRO A 67 -50.03 28.71 12.89
C PRO A 67 -50.68 28.75 11.49
N PRO A 68 -50.19 29.59 10.57
CA PRO A 68 -50.68 29.59 9.19
C PRO A 68 -50.65 28.15 8.68
N LYS A 69 -51.73 27.70 8.01
CA LYS A 69 -51.77 26.39 7.37
C LYS A 69 -50.60 26.32 6.39
N GLN A 70 -49.49 25.69 6.80
CA GLN A 70 -48.45 25.30 5.88
C GLN A 70 -49.13 24.37 4.89
N GLN A 71 -49.31 24.86 3.66
CA GLN A 71 -49.49 23.96 2.53
C GLN A 71 -48.32 22.98 2.61
N ARG A 72 -48.63 21.71 2.87
CA ARG A 72 -47.65 20.64 2.68
C ARG A 72 -47.24 20.74 1.22
N VAL A 73 -46.10 21.37 0.97
CA VAL A 73 -45.36 21.14 -0.27
C VAL A 73 -45.22 19.62 -0.35
N PRO A 74 -45.66 18.97 -1.44
CA PRO A 74 -45.41 17.55 -1.60
C PRO A 74 -43.91 17.36 -1.41
N THR A 75 -43.50 16.67 -0.34
CA THR A 75 -42.13 16.19 -0.23
C THR A 75 -41.91 15.35 -1.48
N ALA A 76 -40.99 15.80 -2.34
CA ALA A 76 -40.57 15.00 -3.48
C ALA A 76 -40.31 13.58 -2.99
N PRO A 77 -40.77 12.53 -3.71
CA PRO A 77 -40.46 11.18 -3.31
C PRO A 77 -38.96 11.09 -3.09
N ALA A 78 -38.55 10.53 -1.94
CA ALA A 78 -37.14 10.27 -1.68
C ALA A 78 -36.59 9.54 -2.92
N PRO A 79 -35.39 9.94 -3.41
CA PRO A 79 -34.80 9.24 -4.54
C PRO A 79 -34.83 7.74 -4.24
N PRO A 80 -35.21 6.89 -5.21
CA PRO A 80 -35.19 5.45 -5.00
C PRO A 80 -33.79 5.10 -4.48
N LYS A 81 -33.73 4.42 -3.32
CA LYS A 81 -32.45 3.92 -2.81
C LYS A 81 -31.83 3.09 -3.92
N ALA A 82 -30.61 3.46 -4.33
CA ALA A 82 -29.88 2.69 -5.31
C ALA A 82 -29.88 1.21 -4.85
N PRO A 83 -30.21 0.25 -5.74
CA PRO A 83 -30.15 -1.16 -5.39
C PRO A 83 -28.71 -1.49 -4.94
N THR A 84 -28.59 -2.19 -3.82
CA THR A 84 -27.28 -2.68 -3.38
C THR A 84 -26.85 -3.84 -4.28
N HIS A 85 -25.61 -3.80 -4.76
CA HIS A 85 -25.00 -4.87 -5.54
C HIS A 85 -24.50 -6.04 -4.67
N LEU A 86 -24.85 -6.08 -3.37
CA LEU A 86 -24.39 -7.08 -2.42
C LEU A 86 -24.71 -8.51 -2.91
N GLY A 87 -23.66 -9.32 -3.09
CA GLY A 87 -23.75 -10.68 -3.61
C GLY A 87 -23.52 -10.82 -5.12
N GLU A 88 -23.50 -9.71 -5.87
CA GLU A 88 -23.00 -9.68 -7.24
C GLU A 88 -21.47 -9.63 -7.24
N ARG A 89 -20.85 -10.16 -8.30
CA ARG A 89 -19.39 -10.21 -8.46
C ARG A 89 -18.98 -10.10 -9.92
N PRO A 90 -17.79 -9.55 -10.23
CA PRO A 90 -17.22 -9.67 -11.57
C PRO A 90 -16.81 -11.12 -11.86
N ALA A 91 -16.72 -11.48 -13.14
CA ALA A 91 -16.18 -12.77 -13.55
C ALA A 91 -14.64 -12.83 -13.38
N LEU A 92 -13.97 -11.69 -13.54
CA LEU A 92 -12.51 -11.61 -13.41
C LEU A 92 -12.10 -10.33 -12.68
N VAL A 93 -11.12 -10.47 -11.81
CA VAL A 93 -10.39 -9.36 -11.19
C VAL A 93 -8.97 -9.36 -11.74
N VAL A 94 -8.48 -8.19 -12.19
CA VAL A 94 -7.13 -8.02 -12.73
C VAL A 94 -6.35 -7.01 -11.89
N GLY A 95 -5.38 -7.50 -11.12
CA GLY A 95 -4.49 -6.66 -10.32
C GLY A 95 -3.24 -6.30 -11.10
N ILE A 96 -3.04 -5.02 -11.41
CA ILE A 96 -1.90 -4.54 -12.18
C ILE A 96 -0.92 -3.78 -11.26
N THR A 97 0.33 -4.19 -11.28
CA THR A 97 1.43 -3.49 -10.62
C THR A 97 2.46 -3.07 -11.66
N VAL A 98 2.71 -1.77 -11.78
CA VAL A 98 3.77 -1.23 -12.63
C VAL A 98 4.96 -0.89 -11.74
N ASP A 99 6.02 -1.70 -11.85
CA ASP A 99 7.18 -1.64 -10.96
C ASP A 99 7.88 -0.27 -11.08
N GLN A 100 8.21 0.36 -9.95
CA GLN A 100 8.84 1.70 -9.90
C GLN A 100 8.00 2.86 -10.51
N MET A 101 6.69 2.71 -10.69
CA MET A 101 5.85 3.77 -11.25
C MET A 101 5.52 4.88 -10.24
N ARG A 102 6.11 6.05 -10.46
CA ARG A 102 5.75 7.28 -9.75
C ARG A 102 4.40 7.80 -10.23
N MET A 103 3.63 8.42 -9.33
CA MET A 103 2.35 9.06 -9.68
C MET A 103 2.51 10.11 -10.79
N ASP A 104 3.65 10.82 -10.82
CA ASP A 104 3.86 11.91 -11.76
C ASP A 104 3.97 11.50 -13.22
N TYR A 105 4.29 10.25 -13.52
CA TYR A 105 4.32 9.76 -14.90
C TYR A 105 2.97 9.86 -15.61
N LEU A 106 1.85 9.75 -14.88
CA LEU A 106 0.51 9.83 -15.47
C LEU A 106 0.24 11.18 -16.13
N TYR A 107 0.65 12.29 -15.49
CA TYR A 107 0.46 13.63 -16.04
C TYR A 107 1.69 14.15 -16.79
N ARG A 108 2.89 13.70 -16.43
CA ARG A 108 4.13 14.12 -17.09
C ARG A 108 4.22 13.61 -18.53
N PHE A 109 3.66 12.44 -18.82
CA PHE A 109 3.66 11.83 -20.16
C PHE A 109 2.30 11.88 -20.87
N TRP A 110 1.32 12.60 -20.29
CA TRP A 110 -0.09 12.59 -20.69
C TRP A 110 -0.31 12.79 -22.20
N ASP A 111 0.38 13.78 -22.78
CA ASP A 111 0.20 14.15 -24.18
C ASP A 111 0.75 13.11 -25.17
N SER A 112 1.56 12.16 -24.69
CA SER A 112 2.11 11.07 -25.50
C SER A 112 1.34 9.75 -25.35
N PHE A 113 0.40 9.66 -24.39
CA PHE A 113 -0.45 8.49 -24.23
C PHE A 113 -1.60 8.46 -25.23
N GLY A 114 -1.93 7.25 -25.69
CA GLY A 114 -3.14 6.97 -26.43
C GLY A 114 -4.38 6.97 -25.51
N GLU A 115 -5.56 6.87 -26.12
CA GLU A 115 -6.83 6.92 -25.40
C GLU A 115 -7.20 5.57 -24.75
N GLY A 116 -6.59 4.48 -25.18
CA GLY A 116 -6.99 3.11 -24.79
C GLY A 116 -6.28 2.52 -23.56
N GLY A 117 -5.18 3.12 -23.10
CA GLY A 117 -4.35 2.60 -22.00
C GLY A 117 -4.61 3.31 -20.67
N PHE A 118 -3.67 4.13 -20.20
CA PHE A 118 -3.78 4.86 -18.94
C PHE A 118 -4.97 5.82 -18.94
N LYS A 119 -5.17 6.58 -20.03
CA LYS A 119 -6.30 7.52 -20.16
C LYS A 119 -7.64 6.83 -20.00
N ARG A 120 -7.81 5.65 -20.61
CA ARG A 120 -9.01 4.81 -20.46
C ARG A 120 -9.34 4.52 -18.98
N MET A 121 -8.33 4.15 -18.18
CA MET A 121 -8.54 3.88 -16.75
C MET A 121 -8.82 5.17 -15.95
N ILE A 122 -8.13 6.26 -16.28
CA ILE A 122 -8.24 7.54 -15.56
C ILE A 122 -9.59 8.21 -15.82
N GLU A 123 -10.02 8.26 -17.08
CA GLU A 123 -11.25 8.94 -17.49
C GLU A 123 -12.50 8.09 -17.22
N GLY A 124 -12.36 6.76 -17.33
CA GLY A 124 -13.46 5.82 -17.11
C GLY A 124 -13.48 5.15 -15.73
N GLY A 125 -12.61 5.55 -14.81
CA GLY A 125 -12.41 4.90 -13.53
C GLY A 125 -12.14 5.88 -12.38
N PHE A 126 -11.71 5.35 -11.24
CA PHE A 126 -11.54 6.11 -10.01
C PHE A 126 -10.08 6.27 -9.63
N VAL A 127 -9.60 7.51 -9.56
CA VAL A 127 -8.21 7.85 -9.25
C VAL A 127 -8.03 8.26 -7.79
N CYS A 128 -7.05 7.65 -7.11
CA CYS A 128 -6.59 8.10 -5.80
C CYS A 128 -5.33 8.97 -5.98
N GLY A 129 -5.50 10.29 -6.12
CA GLY A 129 -4.41 11.21 -6.47
C GLY A 129 -3.36 11.43 -5.38
N ASN A 130 -3.67 11.07 -4.13
CA ASN A 130 -2.81 11.20 -2.96
C ASN A 130 -2.58 9.82 -2.30
N HIS A 131 -2.10 8.86 -3.08
CA HIS A 131 -1.92 7.48 -2.67
C HIS A 131 -0.46 7.17 -2.32
N HIS A 132 -0.22 6.61 -1.13
CA HIS A 132 1.13 6.45 -0.61
C HIS A 132 1.46 5.06 -0.04
N PHE A 133 2.74 4.72 -0.04
CA PHE A 133 3.27 3.74 0.90
C PHE A 133 3.17 4.27 2.34
N GLY A 134 2.43 3.53 3.16
CA GLY A 134 2.29 3.76 4.61
C GLY A 134 3.40 3.09 5.43
N TYR A 135 4.45 2.60 4.78
CA TYR A 135 5.59 1.94 5.40
C TYR A 135 6.90 2.24 4.67
N ALA A 136 8.03 1.89 5.28
CA ALA A 136 9.36 1.86 4.66
C ALA A 136 10.18 0.69 5.25
N PRO A 137 11.01 -0.01 4.45
CA PRO A 137 11.49 0.41 3.12
C PRO A 137 10.53 0.12 1.97
N THR A 138 10.59 0.96 0.93
CA THR A 138 9.78 0.90 -0.30
C THR A 138 10.48 0.07 -1.39
N TYR A 139 10.61 -1.24 -1.14
CA TYR A 139 11.19 -2.19 -2.08
C TYR A 139 10.13 -3.07 -2.75
N THR A 140 10.48 -3.66 -3.90
CA THR A 140 9.61 -4.49 -4.74
C THR A 140 8.85 -5.58 -3.98
N GLY A 141 9.56 -6.43 -3.22
CA GLY A 141 8.95 -7.55 -2.48
C GLY A 141 7.91 -7.10 -1.46
N PRO A 142 8.28 -6.21 -0.51
CA PRO A 142 7.34 -5.57 0.40
C PRO A 142 6.14 -4.93 -0.31
N GLY A 143 6.39 -4.20 -1.40
CA GLY A 143 5.39 -3.53 -2.24
C GLY A 143 4.33 -4.47 -2.78
N HIS A 144 4.77 -5.49 -3.51
CA HIS A 144 3.89 -6.49 -4.09
C HIS A 144 3.09 -7.24 -3.00
N ALA A 145 3.71 -7.62 -1.87
CA ALA A 145 3.00 -8.27 -0.78
C ALA A 145 1.92 -7.34 -0.18
N SER A 146 2.23 -6.07 0.07
CA SER A 146 1.30 -5.13 0.72
C SER A 146 0.06 -4.84 -0.12
N ILE A 147 0.20 -4.71 -1.45
CA ILE A 147 -0.92 -4.46 -2.38
C ILE A 147 -1.98 -5.57 -2.26
N PHE A 148 -1.55 -6.83 -2.18
CA PHE A 148 -2.45 -7.99 -2.25
C PHE A 148 -2.85 -8.55 -0.88
N THR A 149 -2.11 -8.25 0.19
CA THR A 149 -2.44 -8.67 1.57
C THR A 149 -3.22 -7.60 2.33
N GLY A 150 -3.26 -6.35 1.84
CA GLY A 150 -3.94 -5.26 2.54
C GLY A 150 -3.29 -4.90 3.87
N THR A 151 -2.01 -5.21 4.04
CA THR A 151 -1.25 -4.94 5.26
C THR A 151 0.18 -4.51 4.94
N THR A 152 1.06 -4.45 5.93
CA THR A 152 2.43 -3.93 5.80
C THR A 152 3.48 -4.97 6.23
N PRO A 153 4.78 -4.74 5.96
CA PRO A 153 5.83 -5.72 6.26
C PRO A 153 5.88 -6.18 7.71
N ARG A 154 5.49 -5.31 8.64
CA ARG A 154 5.32 -5.64 10.05
C ARG A 154 4.43 -6.87 10.28
N TYR A 155 3.43 -7.10 9.44
CA TYR A 155 2.42 -8.15 9.61
C TYR A 155 2.52 -9.27 8.57
N HIS A 156 2.88 -8.96 7.31
CA HIS A 156 3.01 -9.99 6.28
C HIS A 156 4.42 -10.62 6.21
N GLY A 157 5.40 -10.13 6.98
CA GLY A 157 6.72 -10.74 7.16
C GLY A 157 7.78 -10.39 6.09
N ILE A 158 7.37 -9.91 4.92
CA ILE A 158 8.28 -9.52 3.83
C ILE A 158 8.83 -8.11 4.07
N ILE A 159 9.96 -7.99 4.79
CA ILE A 159 10.58 -6.71 5.22
C ILE A 159 11.57 -6.09 4.23
N GLY A 160 11.89 -6.79 3.15
CA GLY A 160 12.81 -6.34 2.10
C GLY A 160 12.80 -7.30 0.92
N ASN A 161 13.54 -6.97 -0.14
CA ASN A 161 13.84 -7.95 -1.19
C ASN A 161 14.71 -9.08 -0.63
N ASP A 162 15.68 -8.71 0.20
CA ASP A 162 16.54 -9.60 0.96
C ASP A 162 16.66 -9.06 2.39
N TRP A 163 16.96 -9.91 3.36
CA TRP A 163 17.31 -9.46 4.71
C TRP A 163 18.22 -10.46 5.42
N TYR A 164 18.96 -9.97 6.41
CA TYR A 164 19.77 -10.82 7.28
C TYR A 164 18.89 -11.60 8.26
N GLU A 165 18.93 -12.93 8.17
CA GLU A 165 18.22 -13.83 9.07
C GLU A 165 19.17 -14.30 10.18
N ARG A 166 18.92 -13.85 11.42
CA ARG A 166 19.82 -14.12 12.56
C ARG A 166 19.97 -15.60 12.89
N GLY A 167 18.92 -16.39 12.69
CA GLY A 167 18.91 -17.81 13.02
C GLY A 167 19.89 -18.61 12.17
N SER A 168 19.98 -18.29 10.88
CA SER A 168 20.93 -18.92 9.95
C SER A 168 22.26 -18.16 9.84
N GLY A 169 22.27 -16.88 10.23
CA GLY A 169 23.44 -16.01 10.10
C GLY A 169 23.72 -15.59 8.65
N THR A 170 22.72 -15.67 7.77
CA THR A 170 22.86 -15.43 6.33
C THR A 170 21.81 -14.46 5.80
N SER A 171 22.04 -13.89 4.61
CA SER A 171 21.00 -13.14 3.90
C SER A 171 20.05 -14.11 3.22
N VAL A 172 18.75 -13.88 3.35
CA VAL A 172 17.70 -14.65 2.69
C VAL A 172 16.96 -13.77 1.70
N TYR A 173 16.55 -14.35 0.57
CA TYR A 173 15.75 -13.68 -0.45
C TYR A 173 14.26 -13.92 -0.22
N CYS A 174 13.42 -12.91 -0.45
CA CYS A 174 12.01 -12.88 -0.04
C CYS A 174 11.15 -14.03 -0.59
N ALA A 175 11.47 -14.52 -1.79
CA ALA A 175 10.77 -15.64 -2.41
C ALA A 175 11.61 -16.93 -2.47
N SER A 176 12.89 -16.90 -2.08
CA SER A 176 13.75 -18.10 -2.17
C SER A 176 13.26 -19.22 -1.28
N ASP A 177 13.21 -20.44 -1.80
CA ASP A 177 12.80 -21.66 -1.11
C ASP A 177 13.55 -22.88 -1.63
N SER A 178 14.49 -23.37 -0.83
CA SER A 178 15.29 -24.56 -1.18
C SER A 178 14.50 -25.88 -1.19
N SER A 179 13.26 -25.89 -0.69
CA SER A 179 12.43 -27.10 -0.61
C SER A 179 11.65 -27.42 -1.89
N VAL A 180 11.61 -26.49 -2.85
CA VAL A 180 10.92 -26.64 -4.13
C VAL A 180 11.92 -26.71 -5.28
N GLN A 181 11.47 -27.22 -6.44
CA GLN A 181 12.29 -27.41 -7.64
C GLN A 181 11.71 -26.61 -8.81
N THR A 182 12.54 -26.38 -9.81
CA THR A 182 12.19 -25.61 -11.00
C THR A 182 11.32 -26.39 -11.97
N ILE A 183 10.28 -25.74 -12.48
CA ILE A 183 9.36 -26.27 -13.50
C ILE A 183 9.38 -25.35 -14.73
N GLY A 184 9.61 -25.92 -15.91
CA GLY A 184 9.68 -25.19 -17.18
C GLY A 184 11.08 -25.06 -17.79
N LEU A 185 12.10 -25.62 -17.12
CA LEU A 185 13.46 -25.82 -17.63
C LEU A 185 13.82 -27.31 -17.64
N ASP A 186 14.91 -27.64 -18.33
CA ASP A 186 15.41 -29.03 -18.43
C ASP A 186 16.05 -29.50 -17.10
N ASP A 187 16.66 -28.58 -16.34
CA ASP A 187 17.30 -28.86 -15.06
C ASP A 187 16.38 -28.43 -13.89
N PRO A 188 15.82 -29.39 -13.12
CA PRO A 188 14.97 -29.08 -11.97
C PRO A 188 15.74 -28.42 -10.82
N ALA A 189 17.06 -28.59 -10.73
CA ALA A 189 17.91 -28.01 -9.67
C ALA A 189 18.36 -26.57 -9.97
N ASN A 190 17.94 -26.00 -11.10
CA ASN A 190 18.28 -24.63 -11.45
C ASN A 190 17.67 -23.65 -10.45
N LEU A 191 18.48 -22.89 -9.70
CA LEU A 191 18.00 -22.04 -8.61
C LEU A 191 16.96 -20.97 -9.00
N SER A 192 16.84 -20.62 -10.28
CA SER A 192 15.82 -19.66 -10.75
C SER A 192 14.38 -20.07 -10.48
N GLY A 193 14.10 -21.37 -10.26
CA GLY A 193 12.78 -21.85 -9.88
C GLY A 193 12.66 -22.34 -8.44
N HIS A 194 13.70 -22.21 -7.60
CA HIS A 194 13.65 -22.52 -6.17
C HIS A 194 12.98 -21.37 -5.42
N MET A 195 11.72 -21.10 -5.77
CA MET A 195 10.97 -19.93 -5.32
C MET A 195 9.55 -20.31 -4.87
N SER A 196 9.08 -19.73 -3.77
CA SER A 196 7.75 -19.94 -3.20
C SER A 196 7.33 -18.75 -2.30
N PRO A 197 6.04 -18.64 -1.92
CA PRO A 197 5.57 -17.59 -1.03
C PRO A 197 5.83 -17.90 0.46
N HIS A 198 6.59 -18.95 0.82
CA HIS A 198 6.60 -19.49 2.19
C HIS A 198 7.06 -18.53 3.30
N ARG A 199 7.75 -17.44 2.95
CA ARG A 199 8.20 -16.41 3.89
C ARG A 199 7.15 -15.34 4.15
N MET A 200 6.07 -15.30 3.36
CA MET A 200 4.94 -14.41 3.58
C MET A 200 4.01 -15.04 4.62
N GLU A 201 3.68 -14.30 5.68
CA GLU A 201 2.89 -14.85 6.79
C GLU A 201 1.38 -14.58 6.62
N ALA A 202 1.03 -13.53 5.86
CA ALA A 202 -0.35 -13.11 5.64
C ALA A 202 -0.97 -13.80 4.41
N THR A 203 -2.26 -14.07 4.44
CA THR A 203 -3.01 -14.45 3.23
C THR A 203 -3.12 -13.27 2.27
N THR A 204 -3.29 -13.55 0.98
CA THR A 204 -3.61 -12.54 -0.04
C THR A 204 -5.13 -12.47 -0.29
N LEU A 205 -5.56 -11.44 -1.02
CA LEU A 205 -6.92 -11.39 -1.59
C LEU A 205 -7.24 -12.65 -2.40
N GLY A 206 -6.25 -13.17 -3.15
CA GLY A 206 -6.39 -14.41 -3.91
C GLY A 206 -6.59 -15.64 -3.02
N ASP A 207 -5.82 -15.74 -1.93
CA ASP A 207 -5.97 -16.82 -0.94
C ASP A 207 -7.40 -16.84 -0.37
N GLU A 208 -7.90 -15.69 0.07
CA GLU A 208 -9.25 -15.56 0.62
C GLU A 208 -10.35 -15.82 -0.42
N LEU A 209 -10.14 -15.37 -1.67
CA LEU A 209 -11.06 -15.64 -2.77
C LEU A 209 -11.18 -17.14 -3.07
N LYS A 210 -10.06 -17.88 -3.05
CA LYS A 210 -10.10 -19.34 -3.20
C LYS A 210 -10.81 -20.01 -2.05
N LEU A 211 -10.50 -19.65 -0.81
CA LEU A 211 -11.18 -20.19 0.36
C LEU A 211 -12.70 -19.94 0.31
N ALA A 212 -13.11 -18.72 -0.05
CA ALA A 212 -14.51 -18.32 -0.15
C ALA A 212 -15.30 -19.01 -1.28
N THR A 213 -14.61 -19.56 -2.28
CA THR A 213 -15.22 -20.24 -3.43
C THR A 213 -15.09 -21.77 -3.36
N GLY A 214 -14.65 -22.31 -2.22
CA GLY A 214 -14.39 -23.75 -2.08
C GLY A 214 -13.28 -24.23 -3.01
N MET A 215 -12.26 -23.39 -3.20
CA MET A 215 -11.10 -23.60 -4.08
C MET A 215 -11.41 -23.61 -5.57
N GLN A 216 -12.58 -23.11 -5.99
CA GLN A 216 -12.97 -23.10 -7.41
C GLN A 216 -12.42 -21.89 -8.19
N SER A 217 -12.19 -20.76 -7.53
CA SER A 217 -11.57 -19.59 -8.16
C SER A 217 -10.16 -19.92 -8.63
N LYS A 218 -9.80 -19.45 -9.83
CA LYS A 218 -8.44 -19.48 -10.34
C LYS A 218 -7.68 -18.22 -9.95
N VAL A 219 -6.50 -18.40 -9.37
CA VAL A 219 -5.59 -17.32 -8.98
C VAL A 219 -4.24 -17.52 -9.65
N ILE A 220 -3.84 -16.56 -10.47
CA ILE A 220 -2.59 -16.64 -11.27
C ILE A 220 -1.80 -15.34 -11.16
N GLY A 221 -0.51 -15.45 -10.84
CA GLY A 221 0.44 -14.33 -10.89
C GLY A 221 1.42 -14.43 -12.06
N ILE A 222 1.71 -13.32 -12.74
CA ILE A 222 2.61 -13.26 -13.90
C ILE A 222 3.50 -12.01 -13.80
N SER A 223 4.82 -12.19 -13.93
CA SER A 223 5.79 -11.09 -13.90
C SER A 223 7.09 -11.48 -14.58
N LEU A 224 7.99 -10.53 -14.86
CA LEU A 224 9.38 -10.88 -15.18
C LEU A 224 10.16 -11.31 -13.94
N LYS A 225 9.82 -10.75 -12.77
CA LYS A 225 10.45 -11.03 -11.48
C LYS A 225 9.65 -12.11 -10.73
N ASP A 226 10.32 -13.11 -10.15
CA ASP A 226 9.67 -14.15 -9.32
C ASP A 226 8.79 -13.55 -8.21
N ARG A 227 9.33 -12.65 -7.38
CA ARG A 227 8.61 -11.96 -6.29
C ARG A 227 7.42 -11.13 -6.77
N GLY A 228 7.48 -10.63 -8.01
CA GLY A 228 6.39 -9.87 -8.64
C GLY A 228 5.23 -10.76 -9.11
N ALA A 229 5.45 -12.06 -9.29
CA ALA A 229 4.40 -13.04 -9.59
C ALA A 229 3.92 -13.77 -8.32
N ILE A 230 4.85 -14.19 -7.47
CA ILE A 230 4.62 -15.08 -6.32
C ILE A 230 3.86 -14.38 -5.19
N LEU A 231 4.32 -13.20 -4.76
CA LEU A 231 3.74 -12.51 -3.61
C LEU A 231 2.31 -12.01 -3.88
N PRO A 232 1.99 -11.50 -5.09
CA PRO A 232 0.60 -11.19 -5.45
C PRO A 232 -0.33 -12.40 -5.50
N ALA A 233 0.17 -13.53 -6.05
CA ALA A 233 -0.64 -14.75 -6.20
C ALA A 233 -1.00 -15.37 -4.84
N GLY A 234 -0.06 -15.36 -3.89
CA GLY A 234 -0.26 -15.91 -2.55
C GLY A 234 -0.05 -17.41 -2.46
N HIS A 235 -0.49 -17.98 -1.34
CA HIS A 235 -0.24 -19.36 -0.94
C HIS A 235 -1.10 -20.38 -1.69
N ALA A 236 -2.36 -20.05 -1.92
CA ALA A 236 -3.36 -20.96 -2.47
C ALA A 236 -3.41 -20.92 -4.00
N ALA A 237 -2.62 -20.05 -4.64
CA ALA A 237 -2.64 -19.82 -6.07
C ALA A 237 -2.50 -21.10 -6.90
N ASP A 238 -3.18 -21.13 -8.04
CA ASP A 238 -3.06 -22.19 -9.03
C ASP A 238 -1.70 -22.12 -9.74
N ALA A 239 -1.19 -20.90 -9.95
CA ALA A 239 0.13 -20.69 -10.53
C ALA A 239 0.72 -19.31 -10.20
N ALA A 240 2.05 -19.27 -10.13
CA ALA A 240 2.81 -18.04 -10.38
C ALA A 240 3.85 -18.34 -11.47
N TYR A 241 3.96 -17.46 -12.46
CA TYR A 241 4.90 -17.61 -13.58
C TYR A 241 5.86 -16.42 -13.66
N TRP A 242 7.15 -16.71 -13.78
CA TRP A 242 8.20 -15.69 -13.89
C TRP A 242 9.20 -15.97 -14.99
N PHE A 243 9.89 -14.93 -15.44
CA PHE A 243 10.71 -14.99 -16.65
C PHE A 243 12.16 -15.44 -16.36
N TYR A 244 12.49 -16.62 -16.88
CA TYR A 244 13.86 -17.08 -17.05
C TYR A 244 14.37 -16.64 -18.43
N GLY A 245 15.04 -15.48 -18.46
CA GLY A 245 15.68 -14.94 -19.66
C GLY A 245 16.83 -15.83 -20.11
N LYS A 246 18.04 -15.57 -19.61
CA LYS A 246 19.26 -16.36 -19.88
C LYS A 246 19.30 -16.94 -21.30
N ASP A 247 19.51 -18.24 -21.45
CA ASP A 247 19.65 -18.94 -22.72
C ASP A 247 18.32 -19.44 -23.32
N LYS A 248 17.22 -19.41 -22.55
CA LYS A 248 15.93 -20.03 -22.95
C LYS A 248 14.85 -19.01 -23.31
N GLY A 249 14.73 -17.92 -22.56
CA GLY A 249 13.65 -16.94 -22.71
C GLY A 249 12.28 -17.54 -22.41
N HIS A 250 12.19 -18.31 -21.31
CA HIS A 250 10.99 -19.03 -20.91
C HIS A 250 10.29 -18.36 -19.73
N PHE A 251 8.97 -18.50 -19.65
CA PHE A 251 8.27 -18.37 -18.37
C PHE A 251 8.30 -19.73 -17.64
N ILE A 252 8.71 -19.70 -16.39
CA ILE A 252 8.91 -20.86 -15.52
C ILE A 252 8.04 -20.73 -14.26
N THR A 253 7.97 -21.80 -13.48
CA THR A 253 7.33 -21.84 -12.16
C THR A 253 8.10 -22.81 -11.25
N SER A 254 7.51 -23.23 -10.14
CA SER A 254 8.10 -24.20 -9.22
C SER A 254 7.14 -25.31 -8.82
N THR A 255 7.68 -26.38 -8.23
CA THR A 255 6.90 -27.48 -7.64
C THR A 255 6.01 -27.03 -6.47
N ARG A 256 6.08 -25.75 -6.06
CA ARG A 256 5.10 -25.18 -5.14
C ARG A 256 3.69 -25.15 -5.73
N TYR A 257 3.58 -24.96 -7.05
CA TYR A 257 2.33 -24.70 -7.74
C TYR A 257 1.86 -25.91 -8.55
N MET A 258 2.78 -26.61 -9.22
CA MET A 258 2.46 -27.70 -10.12
C MET A 258 3.65 -28.63 -10.37
N ASP A 259 3.38 -29.86 -10.78
CA ASP A 259 4.40 -30.84 -11.16
C ASP A 259 4.90 -30.66 -12.60
N GLU A 260 4.07 -30.07 -13.48
CA GLU A 260 4.43 -29.77 -14.86
C GLU A 260 3.71 -28.51 -15.36
N LEU A 261 4.35 -27.77 -16.28
CA LEU A 261 3.69 -26.64 -16.93
C LEU A 261 2.45 -27.10 -17.73
N PRO A 262 1.34 -26.35 -17.73
CA PRO A 262 0.20 -26.67 -18.57
C PRO A 262 0.57 -26.59 -20.05
N LYS A 263 -0.17 -27.34 -20.89
CA LYS A 263 0.11 -27.46 -22.33
C LYS A 263 0.19 -26.11 -23.05
N TRP A 264 -0.63 -25.13 -22.65
CA TRP A 264 -0.61 -23.79 -23.24
C TRP A 264 0.71 -23.06 -22.94
N ALA A 265 1.23 -23.16 -21.72
CA ALA A 265 2.50 -22.54 -21.31
C ALA A 265 3.69 -23.25 -21.97
N GLN A 266 3.68 -24.57 -22.05
CA GLN A 266 4.68 -25.33 -22.81
C GLN A 266 4.70 -24.92 -24.29
N LYS A 267 3.52 -24.74 -24.90
CA LYS A 267 3.39 -24.28 -26.29
C LYS A 267 3.92 -22.85 -26.44
N TRP A 268 3.65 -21.98 -25.48
CA TRP A 268 4.17 -20.62 -25.47
C TRP A 268 5.71 -20.62 -25.44
N ASN A 269 6.34 -21.34 -24.50
CA ASN A 269 7.81 -21.41 -24.38
C ASN A 269 8.46 -21.96 -25.66
N LYS A 270 7.86 -22.98 -26.29
CA LYS A 270 8.32 -23.53 -27.59
C LYS A 270 8.23 -22.53 -28.75
N GLY A 271 7.48 -21.42 -28.59
CA GLY A 271 7.31 -20.37 -29.59
C GLY A 271 8.55 -19.53 -29.88
N LYS A 272 9.58 -19.59 -29.00
CA LYS A 272 10.84 -18.83 -29.11
C LYS A 272 10.61 -17.32 -29.30
N TRP A 273 9.70 -16.74 -28.53
CA TRP A 273 9.28 -15.34 -28.65
C TRP A 273 10.43 -14.35 -28.50
N CYS A 274 11.27 -14.54 -27.49
CA CYS A 274 12.41 -13.67 -27.19
C CYS A 274 13.39 -13.58 -28.38
N ALA A 275 13.66 -14.71 -29.06
CA ALA A 275 14.51 -14.74 -30.26
C ALA A 275 13.89 -14.01 -31.48
N ARG A 276 12.57 -13.77 -31.48
CA ARG A 276 11.90 -12.96 -32.50
C ARG A 276 12.03 -11.48 -32.17
N TYR A 277 11.82 -11.12 -30.91
CA TYR A 277 11.93 -9.74 -30.45
C TYR A 277 13.35 -9.18 -30.53
N MET A 278 14.38 -9.98 -30.23
CA MET A 278 15.78 -9.56 -30.35
C MET A 278 16.24 -9.27 -31.80
N LYS A 279 15.41 -9.54 -32.82
CA LYS A 279 15.77 -9.21 -34.22
C LYS A 279 15.54 -7.75 -34.57
N GLN A 280 14.95 -7.00 -33.66
CA GLN A 280 14.64 -5.58 -33.82
C GLN A 280 15.48 -4.82 -32.81
N ASP A 281 16.04 -3.72 -33.27
CA ASP A 281 16.70 -2.77 -32.39
C ASP A 281 15.64 -2.12 -31.49
N TRP A 282 16.06 -1.69 -30.31
CA TRP A 282 15.25 -0.76 -29.55
C TRP A 282 15.54 0.64 -30.09
N GLU A 283 14.65 1.10 -30.96
CA GLU A 283 14.67 2.44 -31.54
C GLU A 283 13.69 3.37 -30.82
N ILE A 284 14.02 4.66 -30.74
CA ILE A 284 13.14 5.68 -30.18
C ILE A 284 11.96 5.94 -31.12
N GLY A 285 10.74 5.75 -30.61
CA GLY A 285 9.51 5.97 -31.38
C GLY A 285 8.92 7.38 -31.24
N LEU A 286 9.45 8.17 -30.29
CA LEU A 286 8.96 9.51 -29.97
C LEU A 286 9.75 10.59 -30.69
N THR A 287 9.09 11.71 -30.98
CA THR A 287 9.76 12.90 -31.52
C THR A 287 10.53 13.63 -30.42
N GLU A 288 11.62 14.32 -30.77
CA GLU A 288 12.36 15.18 -29.82
C GLU A 288 11.44 16.21 -29.14
N SER A 289 10.45 16.75 -29.86
CA SER A 289 9.46 17.67 -29.26
C SER A 289 8.66 17.01 -28.13
N ALA A 290 8.29 15.74 -28.27
CA ALA A 290 7.58 15.01 -27.23
C ALA A 290 8.50 14.74 -26.02
N LEU A 291 9.79 14.54 -26.28
CA LEU A 291 10.84 14.29 -25.28
C LEU A 291 11.38 15.57 -24.63
N SER A 292 10.89 16.75 -25.00
CA SER A 292 11.46 18.06 -24.63
C SER A 292 11.54 18.35 -23.12
N ILE A 293 10.80 17.61 -22.29
CA ILE A 293 10.81 17.72 -20.82
C ILE A 293 11.69 16.65 -20.14
N GLN A 294 12.29 15.74 -20.91
CA GLN A 294 13.30 14.78 -20.46
C GLN A 294 14.70 15.41 -20.56
N THR A 295 15.72 14.73 -20.05
CA THR A 295 17.11 15.08 -20.34
C THR A 295 17.45 14.88 -21.81
N GLU A 296 18.64 15.29 -22.26
CA GLU A 296 19.15 14.88 -23.58
C GLU A 296 19.36 13.36 -23.63
N ASP A 297 19.43 12.76 -24.82
CA ASP A 297 19.63 11.30 -24.97
C ASP A 297 20.98 10.81 -24.42
N ASN A 298 22.01 11.65 -24.48
CA ASN A 298 23.34 11.27 -24.02
C ASN A 298 23.74 12.08 -22.78
N THR A 299 23.56 11.49 -21.60
CA THR A 299 23.91 12.14 -20.34
C THR A 299 24.89 11.31 -19.49
N PRO A 300 25.67 11.95 -18.60
CA PRO A 300 26.48 11.22 -17.63
C PRO A 300 25.64 10.57 -16.51
N TYR A 301 24.31 10.78 -16.51
CA TYR A 301 23.39 10.28 -15.50
C TYR A 301 22.83 8.91 -15.84
N GLU A 302 23.15 8.39 -17.03
CA GLU A 302 22.61 7.15 -17.57
C GLU A 302 23.70 6.09 -17.71
N ARG A 303 23.32 4.81 -17.63
CA ARG A 303 24.28 3.70 -17.73
C ARG A 303 24.08 2.93 -19.03
N PRO A 304 25.13 2.77 -19.86
CA PRO A 304 25.04 1.95 -21.06
C PRO A 304 24.78 0.49 -20.71
N PHE A 305 24.27 -0.27 -21.68
CA PHE A 305 24.30 -1.73 -21.61
C PHE A 305 25.76 -2.22 -21.54
N ASN A 306 25.98 -3.39 -20.93
CA ASN A 306 27.32 -3.99 -20.95
C ASN A 306 27.71 -4.27 -22.41
N GLY A 307 28.92 -3.87 -22.80
CA GLY A 307 29.41 -4.01 -24.18
C GLY A 307 29.14 -2.78 -25.05
N ASP A 308 28.35 -1.81 -24.58
CA ASP A 308 28.15 -0.53 -25.23
C ASP A 308 28.99 0.58 -24.57
N ASN A 309 29.29 1.64 -25.33
CA ASN A 309 30.03 2.80 -24.85
C ASN A 309 29.10 4.00 -24.57
N SER A 310 27.83 3.97 -25.00
CA SER A 310 26.86 5.02 -24.72
C SER A 310 25.47 4.46 -24.38
N ALA A 311 24.73 5.24 -23.60
CA ALA A 311 23.33 4.99 -23.28
C ALA A 311 22.48 5.84 -24.25
N THR A 312 22.50 5.51 -25.53
CA THR A 312 21.83 6.32 -26.57
C THR A 312 21.16 5.43 -27.59
N TYR A 313 20.07 5.90 -28.19
CA TYR A 313 19.39 5.16 -29.25
C TYR A 313 20.17 5.14 -30.58
N PRO A 314 19.97 4.10 -31.43
CA PRO A 314 19.25 2.86 -31.16
C PRO A 314 20.13 1.79 -30.48
N TYR A 315 19.51 0.86 -29.75
CA TYR A 315 20.21 -0.26 -29.11
C TYR A 315 20.09 -1.55 -29.92
N ASP A 316 21.22 -2.10 -30.42
CA ASP A 316 21.26 -3.42 -31.05
C ASP A 316 21.18 -4.51 -29.96
N LEU A 317 19.96 -4.97 -29.71
CA LEU A 317 19.70 -5.95 -28.65
C LEU A 317 20.35 -7.30 -28.92
N LEU A 318 20.57 -7.67 -30.19
CA LEU A 318 21.18 -8.95 -30.52
C LEU A 318 22.67 -8.93 -30.22
N GLU A 319 23.37 -7.88 -30.68
CA GLU A 319 24.80 -7.68 -30.42
C GLU A 319 25.08 -7.57 -28.91
N LEU A 320 24.23 -6.83 -28.18
CA LEU A 320 24.41 -6.61 -26.75
C LEU A 320 23.96 -7.80 -25.88
N SER A 321 23.16 -8.74 -26.41
CA SER A 321 22.52 -9.78 -25.61
C SER A 321 23.51 -10.64 -24.81
N GLU A 322 24.62 -11.08 -25.41
CA GLU A 322 25.57 -11.98 -24.75
C GLU A 322 26.19 -11.35 -23.50
N ALA A 323 26.60 -10.08 -23.59
CA ALA A 323 27.18 -9.32 -22.47
C ALA A 323 26.14 -8.97 -21.38
N ASN A 324 24.85 -9.04 -21.71
CA ASN A 324 23.73 -8.70 -20.82
C ASN A 324 22.91 -9.92 -20.40
N GLY A 325 23.50 -11.12 -20.49
CA GLY A 325 22.89 -12.34 -19.95
C GLY A 325 21.89 -13.01 -20.90
N GLY A 326 22.13 -12.93 -22.20
CA GLY A 326 21.26 -13.49 -23.23
C GLY A 326 19.91 -12.77 -23.28
N PHE A 327 18.82 -13.52 -23.17
CA PHE A 327 17.47 -12.95 -23.15
C PHE A 327 17.14 -12.12 -21.90
N ASP A 328 18.01 -12.11 -20.88
CA ASP A 328 17.83 -11.20 -19.74
C ASP A 328 17.91 -9.72 -20.16
N ILE A 329 18.59 -9.38 -21.25
CA ILE A 329 18.63 -8.00 -21.78
C ILE A 329 17.23 -7.43 -21.99
N LEU A 330 16.27 -8.27 -22.39
CA LEU A 330 14.89 -7.85 -22.66
C LEU A 330 14.17 -7.35 -21.39
N LYS A 331 14.63 -7.72 -20.19
CA LYS A 331 14.08 -7.22 -18.92
C LYS A 331 14.28 -5.71 -18.76
N SER A 332 15.37 -5.17 -19.31
CA SER A 332 15.68 -3.74 -19.31
C SER A 332 15.23 -3.04 -20.61
N THR A 333 14.15 -3.52 -21.24
CA THR A 333 13.58 -2.90 -22.44
C THR A 333 12.05 -2.94 -22.39
N PRO A 334 11.33 -2.11 -23.17
CA PRO A 334 9.87 -2.17 -23.23
C PRO A 334 9.31 -3.54 -23.67
N ILE A 335 10.11 -4.34 -24.39
CA ILE A 335 9.75 -5.70 -24.83
C ILE A 335 9.45 -6.62 -23.65
N GLY A 336 10.12 -6.44 -22.51
CA GLY A 336 9.82 -7.21 -21.31
C GLY A 336 8.34 -7.10 -20.89
N ASN A 337 7.76 -5.89 -20.98
CA ASN A 337 6.34 -5.68 -20.69
C ASN A 337 5.44 -6.29 -21.78
N THR A 338 5.87 -6.25 -23.05
CA THR A 338 5.18 -6.96 -24.15
C THR A 338 5.12 -8.47 -23.90
N LEU A 339 6.23 -9.08 -23.44
CA LEU A 339 6.29 -10.51 -23.11
C LEU A 339 5.32 -10.87 -21.97
N VAL A 340 5.21 -10.00 -20.96
CA VAL A 340 4.24 -10.18 -19.86
C VAL A 340 2.80 -10.15 -20.39
N VAL A 341 2.42 -9.18 -21.24
CA VAL A 341 1.08 -9.14 -21.83
C VAL A 341 0.82 -10.36 -22.72
N ASP A 342 1.78 -10.75 -23.57
CA ASP A 342 1.65 -11.93 -24.42
C ASP A 342 1.38 -13.20 -23.60
N PHE A 343 2.13 -13.39 -22.52
CA PHE A 343 1.97 -14.54 -21.65
C PHE A 343 0.65 -14.47 -20.85
N ALA A 344 0.27 -13.29 -20.36
CA ALA A 344 -1.00 -13.09 -19.65
C ALA A 344 -2.22 -13.36 -20.55
N LEU A 345 -2.19 -12.94 -21.82
CA LEU A 345 -3.25 -13.26 -22.79
C LEU A 345 -3.30 -14.76 -23.11
N ALA A 346 -2.14 -15.43 -23.14
CA ALA A 346 -2.09 -16.88 -23.29
C ALA A 346 -2.66 -17.60 -22.06
N ALA A 347 -2.40 -17.11 -20.86
CA ALA A 347 -2.96 -17.62 -19.61
C ALA A 347 -4.49 -17.41 -19.54
N LEU A 348 -4.97 -16.21 -19.86
CA LEU A 348 -6.40 -15.88 -19.93
C LEU A 348 -7.16 -16.87 -20.82
N ALA A 349 -6.63 -17.16 -22.00
CA ALA A 349 -7.24 -18.12 -22.93
C ALA A 349 -7.04 -19.58 -22.50
N GLY A 350 -5.82 -19.95 -22.07
CA GLY A 350 -5.45 -21.32 -21.74
C GLY A 350 -6.09 -21.85 -20.46
N GLU A 351 -6.38 -20.96 -19.51
CA GLU A 351 -7.01 -21.26 -18.24
C GLU A 351 -8.51 -20.96 -18.23
N GLY A 352 -9.01 -20.22 -19.22
CA GLY A 352 -10.42 -19.85 -19.30
C GLY A 352 -10.84 -18.89 -18.20
N LEU A 353 -9.97 -17.95 -17.81
CA LEU A 353 -10.25 -17.03 -16.70
C LEU A 353 -11.46 -16.13 -17.04
N GLY A 354 -12.38 -15.98 -16.09
CA GLY A 354 -13.58 -15.15 -16.22
C GLY A 354 -14.63 -15.69 -17.21
N ARG A 355 -14.57 -16.99 -17.55
CA ARG A 355 -15.52 -17.62 -18.49
C ARG A 355 -16.81 -18.09 -17.83
N ASP A 356 -16.79 -18.38 -16.53
CA ASP A 356 -17.96 -18.82 -15.78
C ASP A 356 -18.46 -17.76 -14.79
N ALA A 357 -19.15 -18.18 -13.73
CA ALA A 357 -19.73 -17.31 -12.71
C ALA A 357 -18.85 -17.17 -11.45
N ILE A 358 -17.75 -17.94 -11.36
CA ILE A 358 -16.80 -17.86 -10.28
C ILE A 358 -15.81 -16.74 -10.61
N THR A 359 -15.62 -15.83 -9.66
CA THR A 359 -14.65 -14.75 -9.82
C THR A 359 -13.24 -15.33 -9.77
N ASP A 360 -12.45 -15.08 -10.82
CA ASP A 360 -11.02 -15.39 -10.87
C ASP A 360 -10.17 -14.15 -10.55
N LEU A 361 -8.89 -14.36 -10.20
CA LEU A 361 -7.90 -13.30 -10.02
C LEU A 361 -6.68 -13.52 -10.93
N LEU A 362 -6.36 -12.52 -11.73
CA LEU A 362 -5.13 -12.44 -12.53
C LEU A 362 -4.27 -11.26 -12.02
N ALA A 363 -3.14 -11.57 -11.39
CA ALA A 363 -2.15 -10.57 -10.97
C ALA A 363 -1.05 -10.44 -12.02
N ILE A 364 -0.82 -9.21 -12.51
CA ILE A 364 0.15 -8.89 -13.56
C ILE A 364 1.11 -7.82 -13.04
N SER A 365 2.40 -8.10 -13.08
CA SER A 365 3.45 -7.15 -12.70
C SER A 365 4.35 -6.82 -13.90
N PHE A 366 4.39 -5.54 -14.26
CA PHE A 366 5.22 -4.97 -15.31
C PHE A 366 6.55 -4.51 -14.73
N SER A 367 7.59 -5.32 -14.88
CA SER A 367 8.88 -5.08 -14.20
C SER A 367 9.89 -4.26 -15.01
N SER A 368 9.68 -4.07 -16.31
CA SER A 368 10.72 -3.46 -17.16
C SER A 368 10.94 -1.98 -16.84
N THR A 369 9.90 -1.29 -16.36
CA THR A 369 9.97 0.10 -15.91
C THR A 369 10.99 0.29 -14.79
N ASP A 370 11.07 -0.67 -13.86
CA ASP A 370 12.05 -0.64 -12.77
C ASP A 370 13.48 -0.92 -13.23
N TYR A 371 13.68 -1.93 -14.08
CA TYR A 371 15.00 -2.21 -14.66
C TYR A 371 15.54 -1.00 -15.44
N ILE A 372 14.68 -0.37 -16.24
CA ILE A 372 15.01 0.81 -17.05
C ILE A 372 15.23 2.03 -16.14
N GLY A 373 14.37 2.27 -15.16
CA GLY A 373 14.57 3.35 -14.19
C GLY A 373 15.88 3.20 -13.41
N HIS A 374 16.23 1.99 -12.98
CA HIS A 374 17.52 1.71 -12.32
C HIS A 374 18.73 1.99 -13.22
N GLN A 375 18.62 1.75 -14.52
CA GLN A 375 19.73 1.90 -15.46
C GLN A 375 19.91 3.36 -15.91
N TYR A 376 18.81 4.04 -16.24
CA TYR A 376 18.82 5.35 -16.89
C TYR A 376 18.39 6.50 -15.97
N GLY A 377 17.53 6.22 -14.99
CA GLY A 377 17.00 7.22 -14.07
C GLY A 377 15.70 7.87 -14.57
N VAL A 378 14.98 8.51 -13.65
CA VAL A 378 13.57 8.89 -13.86
C VAL A 378 13.32 10.00 -14.88
N HIS A 379 14.34 10.59 -15.50
CA HIS A 379 14.21 11.70 -16.48
C HIS A 379 14.75 11.35 -17.88
N ALA A 380 15.13 10.10 -18.09
CA ALA A 380 15.72 9.63 -19.35
C ALA A 380 14.66 9.36 -20.44
N TRP A 381 15.10 9.36 -21.70
CA TRP A 381 14.24 9.09 -22.86
C TRP A 381 13.63 7.68 -22.78
N GLU A 382 14.43 6.71 -22.36
CA GLU A 382 14.07 5.31 -22.15
C GLU A 382 12.88 5.13 -21.22
N VAL A 383 12.84 5.90 -20.13
CA VAL A 383 11.73 5.83 -19.18
C VAL A 383 10.45 6.30 -19.85
N MET A 384 10.48 7.47 -20.50
CA MET A 384 9.29 7.99 -21.20
C MET A 384 8.82 7.07 -22.33
N ASP A 385 9.72 6.60 -23.20
CA ASP A 385 9.41 5.65 -24.28
C ASP A 385 8.79 4.36 -23.73
N THR A 386 9.32 3.84 -22.63
CA THR A 386 8.78 2.65 -21.95
C THR A 386 7.35 2.86 -21.47
N TYR A 387 7.03 4.00 -20.87
CA TYR A 387 5.67 4.28 -20.41
C TYR A 387 4.69 4.46 -21.57
N VAL A 388 5.10 5.09 -22.67
CA VAL A 388 4.25 5.20 -23.88
C VAL A 388 4.00 3.84 -24.51
N ARG A 389 5.00 2.95 -24.55
CA ARG A 389 4.82 1.58 -25.04
C ARG A 389 4.01 0.72 -24.08
N LEU A 390 4.14 0.93 -22.77
CA LEU A 390 3.31 0.27 -21.76
C LEU A 390 1.85 0.69 -21.89
N ASP A 391 1.56 1.96 -22.15
CA ASP A 391 0.20 2.45 -22.43
C ASP A 391 -0.46 1.66 -23.59
N GLN A 392 0.28 1.43 -24.68
CA GLN A 392 -0.18 0.59 -25.80
C GLN A 392 -0.39 -0.88 -25.40
N GLN A 393 0.46 -1.43 -24.52
CA GLN A 393 0.28 -2.79 -24.02
C GLN A 393 -0.93 -2.91 -23.08
N LEU A 394 -1.22 -1.88 -22.28
CA LEU A 394 -2.42 -1.80 -21.44
C LEU A 394 -3.68 -1.73 -22.31
N GLU A 395 -3.70 -0.90 -23.35
CA GLU A 395 -4.79 -0.85 -24.32
C GLU A 395 -5.06 -2.24 -24.92
N ARG A 396 -4.01 -2.92 -25.37
CA ARG A 396 -4.11 -4.27 -25.94
C ARG A 396 -4.66 -5.27 -24.93
N LEU A 397 -4.21 -5.22 -23.68
CA LEU A 397 -4.72 -6.07 -22.61
C LEU A 397 -6.21 -5.82 -22.36
N PHE A 398 -6.62 -4.56 -22.19
CA PHE A 398 -8.01 -4.19 -21.90
C PHE A 398 -8.95 -4.53 -23.04
N ASN A 399 -8.56 -4.28 -24.28
CA ASN A 399 -9.34 -4.68 -25.45
C ASN A 399 -9.56 -6.20 -25.49
N MET A 400 -8.56 -6.98 -25.06
CA MET A 400 -8.74 -8.42 -24.98
C MET A 400 -9.60 -8.89 -23.81
N LEU A 401 -9.56 -8.20 -22.67
CA LEU A 401 -10.48 -8.47 -21.56
C LEU A 401 -11.93 -8.18 -21.97
N ASP A 402 -12.18 -7.07 -22.66
CA ASP A 402 -13.51 -6.74 -23.20
C ASP A 402 -14.01 -7.81 -24.16
N GLN A 403 -13.14 -8.30 -25.05
CA GLN A 403 -13.51 -9.31 -26.04
C GLN A 403 -13.71 -10.71 -25.43
N GLN A 404 -12.86 -11.11 -24.48
CA GLN A 404 -12.86 -12.49 -23.96
C GLN A 404 -13.75 -12.68 -22.73
N VAL A 405 -13.78 -11.71 -21.82
CA VAL A 405 -14.56 -11.76 -20.56
C VAL A 405 -15.88 -11.03 -20.73
N GLY A 406 -15.85 -9.88 -21.41
CA GLY A 406 -16.98 -8.99 -21.63
C GLY A 406 -16.78 -7.66 -20.90
N ALA A 407 -16.94 -6.54 -21.61
CA ALA A 407 -16.92 -5.21 -21.01
C ALA A 407 -17.93 -5.13 -19.84
N GLY A 408 -17.49 -4.58 -18.71
CA GLY A 408 -18.29 -4.50 -17.50
C GLY A 408 -18.41 -5.82 -16.72
N ARG A 409 -17.77 -6.92 -17.13
CA ARG A 409 -17.69 -8.19 -16.36
C ARG A 409 -16.36 -8.39 -15.64
N TRP A 410 -15.41 -7.48 -15.80
CA TRP A 410 -14.12 -7.52 -15.14
C TRP A 410 -13.87 -6.24 -14.34
N LEU A 411 -13.18 -6.37 -13.22
CA LEU A 411 -12.69 -5.30 -12.36
C LEU A 411 -11.17 -5.24 -12.46
N SER A 412 -10.57 -4.06 -12.40
CA SER A 412 -9.12 -3.94 -12.27
C SER A 412 -8.72 -2.80 -11.35
N TRP A 413 -7.52 -2.94 -10.78
CA TRP A 413 -6.77 -1.82 -10.23
C TRP A 413 -5.38 -1.77 -10.88
N LEU A 414 -4.82 -0.57 -10.95
CA LEU A 414 -3.44 -0.31 -11.32
C LEU A 414 -2.76 0.49 -10.21
N SER A 415 -1.60 0.02 -9.75
CA SER A 415 -0.74 0.73 -8.82
C SER A 415 0.75 0.42 -9.08
N ALA A 416 1.63 0.81 -8.16
CA ALA A 416 3.05 0.53 -8.19
C ALA A 416 3.50 -0.05 -6.85
N ASP A 417 4.59 -0.80 -6.85
CA ASP A 417 5.24 -1.36 -5.66
C ASP A 417 6.20 -0.38 -4.97
N HIS A 418 6.55 0.72 -5.64
CA HIS A 418 7.21 1.93 -5.13
C HIS A 418 7.34 2.98 -6.25
N GLY A 419 7.79 4.19 -5.89
CA GLY A 419 8.29 5.21 -6.81
C GLY A 419 9.80 5.09 -7.03
N ALA A 420 10.46 6.23 -7.29
CA ALA A 420 11.91 6.33 -7.42
C ALA A 420 12.45 7.75 -7.22
N ALA A 421 13.67 7.84 -6.72
CA ALA A 421 14.40 9.10 -6.60
C ALA A 421 14.82 9.67 -7.96
N THR A 422 15.02 10.99 -8.02
CA THR A 422 15.80 11.61 -9.10
C THR A 422 17.27 11.20 -8.96
N VAL A 423 17.98 11.01 -10.08
CA VAL A 423 19.43 10.76 -10.08
C VAL A 423 20.14 11.90 -9.34
N PRO A 424 20.91 11.64 -8.25
CA PRO A 424 21.48 12.71 -7.45
C PRO A 424 22.43 13.60 -8.23
N SER A 425 23.20 13.06 -9.17
CA SER A 425 24.12 13.85 -10.01
C SER A 425 23.38 14.86 -10.88
N LEU A 426 22.24 14.48 -11.49
CA LEU A 426 21.39 15.42 -12.23
C LEU A 426 20.83 16.52 -11.31
N ALA A 427 20.38 16.14 -10.12
CA ALA A 427 19.84 17.08 -9.15
C ALA A 427 20.93 18.03 -8.58
N GLN A 428 22.16 17.55 -8.41
CA GLN A 428 23.33 18.35 -8.01
C GLN A 428 23.66 19.42 -9.06
N ASP A 429 23.65 19.05 -10.35
CA ASP A 429 23.87 20.00 -11.45
C ASP A 429 22.77 21.07 -11.53
N ALA A 430 21.56 20.74 -11.07
CA ALA A 430 20.46 21.69 -10.87
C ALA A 430 20.53 22.49 -9.55
N GLY A 431 21.57 22.30 -8.72
CA GLY A 431 21.77 23.01 -7.45
C GLY A 431 20.94 22.48 -6.27
N ILE A 432 20.37 21.28 -6.37
CA ILE A 432 19.55 20.67 -5.31
C ILE A 432 20.49 19.95 -4.31
N PRO A 433 20.30 20.10 -2.98
CA PRO A 433 21.21 19.58 -1.96
C PRO A 433 21.00 18.07 -1.70
N VAL A 434 21.39 17.24 -2.66
CA VAL A 434 21.37 15.77 -2.59
C VAL A 434 22.76 15.18 -2.76
N ASP A 435 22.95 13.91 -2.40
CA ASP A 435 24.24 13.22 -2.54
C ASP A 435 24.09 11.69 -2.49
N TYR A 436 25.21 10.96 -2.61
CA TYR A 436 25.26 9.51 -2.51
C TYR A 436 25.64 9.06 -1.11
N TRP A 437 24.78 8.25 -0.49
CA TRP A 437 24.99 7.70 0.84
C TRP A 437 26.02 6.56 0.84
N LYS A 438 26.99 6.64 1.76
CA LYS A 438 28.05 5.65 1.95
C LYS A 438 28.22 5.37 3.45
N PRO A 439 27.75 4.23 3.97
CA PRO A 439 27.72 3.98 5.41
C PRO A 439 29.06 3.50 6.00
N GLY A 440 30.09 3.25 5.19
CA GLY A 440 31.33 2.54 5.60
C GLY A 440 31.95 3.07 6.90
N ASN A 441 32.31 4.36 6.95
CA ASN A 441 32.93 4.95 8.13
C ASN A 441 32.01 4.88 9.37
N MET A 442 30.70 5.08 9.20
CA MET A 442 29.74 4.98 10.29
C MET A 442 29.69 3.56 10.87
N ILE A 443 29.73 2.53 10.02
CA ILE A 443 29.72 1.13 10.48
C ILE A 443 30.98 0.83 11.30
N ASP A 444 32.15 1.25 10.82
CA ASP A 444 33.42 1.01 11.50
C ASP A 444 33.48 1.74 12.85
N ASP A 445 33.05 3.00 12.88
CA ASP A 445 33.01 3.80 14.10
C ASP A 445 31.97 3.30 15.11
N VAL A 446 30.81 2.78 14.65
CA VAL A 446 29.87 2.07 15.52
C VAL A 446 30.53 0.84 16.14
N LYS A 447 31.19 0.00 15.35
CA LYS A 447 31.86 -1.20 15.86
C LYS A 447 32.94 -0.83 16.88
N ALA A 448 33.74 0.19 16.59
CA ALA A 448 34.77 0.69 17.49
C ALA A 448 34.20 1.27 18.79
N ASP A 449 33.14 2.07 18.73
CA ASP A 449 32.47 2.63 19.92
C ASP A 449 31.89 1.54 20.83
N LEU A 450 31.28 0.51 20.24
CA LEU A 450 30.74 -0.62 20.99
C LEU A 450 31.86 -1.45 21.64
N ALA A 451 32.95 -1.73 20.91
CA ALA A 451 34.10 -2.45 21.46
C ALA A 451 34.78 -1.66 22.60
N ALA A 452 34.96 -0.36 22.43
CA ALA A 452 35.55 0.50 23.46
C ALA A 452 34.68 0.60 24.73
N THR A 453 33.36 0.55 24.58
CA THR A 453 32.41 0.69 25.70
C THR A 453 32.16 -0.62 26.43
N TYR A 454 32.02 -1.72 25.69
CA TYR A 454 31.55 -3.01 26.22
C TYR A 454 32.63 -4.09 26.23
N GLY A 455 33.85 -3.77 25.77
CA GLY A 455 34.96 -4.71 25.58
C GLY A 455 34.92 -5.38 24.21
N GLU A 456 35.98 -6.13 23.90
CA GLU A 456 36.09 -6.87 22.64
C GLU A 456 34.94 -7.87 22.46
N GLY A 457 34.31 -7.84 21.27
CA GLY A 457 33.19 -8.71 20.93
C GLY A 457 32.61 -8.41 19.55
N GLU A 458 32.00 -9.41 18.93
CA GLU A 458 31.25 -9.23 17.68
C GLU A 458 29.87 -8.64 17.99
N TRP A 459 29.82 -7.36 18.31
CA TRP A 459 28.58 -6.68 18.73
C TRP A 459 27.60 -6.42 17.59
N VAL A 460 28.09 -6.28 16.36
CA VAL A 460 27.30 -6.07 15.14
C VAL A 460 27.52 -7.28 14.23
N LEU A 461 26.46 -8.07 14.02
CA LEU A 461 26.47 -9.23 13.14
C LEU A 461 26.39 -8.83 11.66
N ASN A 462 25.62 -7.79 11.36
CA ASN A 462 25.38 -7.36 10.00
C ASN A 462 24.96 -5.88 9.93
N TYR A 463 25.24 -5.26 8.78
CA TYR A 463 24.59 -4.02 8.36
C TYR A 463 24.03 -4.22 6.95
N SER A 464 22.71 -4.14 6.81
CA SER A 464 22.00 -4.26 5.53
C SER A 464 20.65 -3.54 5.61
N ASN A 465 20.07 -3.16 4.47
CA ASN A 465 18.81 -2.39 4.39
C ASN A 465 18.80 -1.16 5.32
N ASP A 466 19.93 -0.47 5.39
CA ASP A 466 20.21 0.65 6.29
C ASP A 466 19.94 0.34 7.77
N GLN A 467 20.18 -0.90 8.20
CA GLN A 467 19.90 -1.37 9.56
C GLN A 467 21.10 -2.06 10.19
N PHE A 468 21.37 -1.75 11.45
CA PHE A 468 22.33 -2.48 12.28
C PHE A 468 21.67 -3.69 12.93
N PHE A 469 22.26 -4.87 12.73
CA PHE A 469 21.86 -6.12 13.38
C PHE A 469 22.82 -6.42 14.53
N LEU A 470 22.42 -6.14 15.78
CA LEU A 470 23.23 -6.38 16.97
C LEU A 470 23.26 -7.86 17.36
N ASN A 471 24.36 -8.34 17.93
CA ASN A 471 24.47 -9.71 18.44
C ASN A 471 23.69 -9.88 19.76
N ARG A 472 22.37 -10.08 19.64
CA ARG A 472 21.45 -10.23 20.78
C ARG A 472 21.88 -11.33 21.76
N PRO A 473 22.30 -12.54 21.33
CA PRO A 473 22.81 -13.57 22.23
C PRO A 473 24.03 -13.11 23.04
N LEU A 474 25.02 -12.48 22.41
CA LEU A 474 26.22 -12.00 23.10
C LEU A 474 25.90 -10.89 24.12
N ILE A 475 25.01 -9.96 23.76
CA ILE A 475 24.53 -8.90 24.67
C ILE A 475 23.90 -9.53 25.91
N GLN A 476 23.03 -10.53 25.72
CA GLN A 476 22.38 -11.24 26.82
C GLN A 476 23.37 -12.03 27.68
N GLU A 477 24.29 -12.78 27.06
CA GLU A 477 25.35 -13.55 27.75
C GLU A 477 26.18 -12.66 28.67
N ARG A 478 26.49 -11.45 28.21
CA ARG A 478 27.30 -10.47 28.95
C ARG A 478 26.48 -9.64 29.96
N GLY A 479 25.17 -9.87 30.07
CA GLY A 479 24.28 -9.15 30.97
C GLY A 479 24.15 -7.65 30.65
N LEU A 480 24.34 -7.28 29.38
CA LEU A 480 24.33 -5.89 28.92
C LEU A 480 22.92 -5.44 28.51
N ASP A 481 22.66 -4.14 28.62
CA ASP A 481 21.41 -3.55 28.18
C ASP A 481 21.45 -3.26 26.66
N ARG A 482 20.66 -4.03 25.91
CA ARG A 482 20.50 -3.86 24.45
C ARG A 482 19.97 -2.47 24.10
N TRP A 483 19.15 -1.86 24.94
CA TRP A 483 18.60 -0.54 24.67
C TRP A 483 19.67 0.54 24.78
N GLU A 484 20.55 0.47 25.78
CA GLU A 484 21.70 1.39 25.85
C GLU A 484 22.61 1.22 24.63
N MET A 485 22.85 -0.01 24.17
CA MET A 485 23.62 -0.26 22.96
C MET A 485 22.98 0.39 21.72
N GLN A 486 21.66 0.22 21.53
CA GLN A 486 20.92 0.89 20.45
C GLN A 486 21.01 2.43 20.55
N ARG A 487 20.87 2.99 21.77
CA ARG A 487 20.97 4.44 22.02
C ARG A 487 22.34 5.01 21.66
N ARG A 488 23.42 4.24 21.86
CA ARG A 488 24.77 4.69 21.45
C ARG A 488 24.85 4.87 19.95
N ILE A 489 24.39 3.88 19.18
CA ILE A 489 24.32 3.97 17.71
C ILE A 489 23.44 5.15 17.29
N GLN A 490 22.26 5.30 17.91
CA GLN A 490 21.34 6.40 17.62
C GLN A 490 21.95 7.79 17.85
N ARG A 491 22.84 7.95 18.84
CA ARG A 491 23.53 9.22 19.11
C ARG A 491 24.71 9.46 18.18
N LEU A 492 25.37 8.39 17.74
CA LEU A 492 26.56 8.46 16.89
C LEU A 492 26.18 8.72 15.43
N ALA A 493 25.22 7.95 14.88
CA ALA A 493 24.91 7.93 13.46
C ALA A 493 24.47 9.28 12.86
N PRO A 494 23.67 10.14 13.53
CA PRO A 494 23.28 11.44 12.99
C PRO A 494 24.43 12.43 12.77
N ASN A 495 25.64 12.15 13.28
CA ASN A 495 26.81 12.99 13.05
C ASN A 495 27.46 12.76 11.68
N TYR A 496 27.03 11.73 10.93
CA TYR A 496 27.56 11.44 9.59
C TYR A 496 26.80 12.26 8.53
N PRO A 497 27.51 12.86 7.56
CA PRO A 497 26.87 13.52 6.44
C PRO A 497 25.90 12.58 5.73
N GLY A 498 24.69 13.05 5.49
CA GLY A 498 23.66 12.27 4.80
C GLY A 498 22.70 11.51 5.70
N VAL A 499 22.99 11.34 6.98
CA VAL A 499 22.04 10.77 7.94
C VAL A 499 21.07 11.87 8.39
N LEU A 500 19.77 11.62 8.24
CA LEU A 500 18.71 12.46 8.79
C LEU A 500 18.44 12.11 10.25
N MET A 501 18.27 10.82 10.52
CA MET A 501 18.00 10.30 11.85
C MET A 501 18.37 8.81 11.95
N ALA A 502 18.52 8.34 13.18
CA ALA A 502 18.64 6.93 13.51
C ALA A 502 17.52 6.55 14.49
N VAL A 503 16.78 5.50 14.17
CA VAL A 503 15.59 5.07 14.93
C VAL A 503 15.85 3.67 15.48
N THR A 504 15.72 3.52 16.80
CA THR A 504 15.94 2.22 17.44
C THR A 504 14.70 1.35 17.35
N GLY A 505 14.86 0.03 17.36
CA GLY A 505 13.74 -0.90 17.45
C GLY A 505 12.89 -0.66 18.69
N GLU A 506 13.52 -0.19 19.79
CA GLU A 506 12.83 0.20 21.00
C GLU A 506 11.93 1.44 20.83
N ASP A 507 12.36 2.44 20.06
CA ASP A 507 11.51 3.60 19.69
C ASP A 507 10.28 3.11 18.92
N LEU A 508 10.48 2.19 17.98
CA LEU A 508 9.40 1.62 17.16
C LEU A 508 8.42 0.75 17.95
N LEU A 509 8.82 0.18 19.09
CA LEU A 509 7.92 -0.50 20.03
C LEU A 509 7.06 0.49 20.81
N HIS A 510 7.69 1.51 21.40
CA HIS A 510 7.01 2.53 22.20
C HIS A 510 6.11 3.48 21.38
N GLY A 511 6.33 3.55 20.07
CA GLY A 511 5.45 4.25 19.13
C GLY A 511 5.92 5.65 18.77
N ASN A 512 5.00 6.41 18.18
CA ASN A 512 5.29 7.70 17.59
C ASN A 512 4.49 8.81 18.29
N PRO A 513 4.81 9.14 19.56
CA PRO A 513 4.02 10.09 20.34
C PRO A 513 4.03 11.50 19.75
N MET A 514 5.01 11.82 18.89
CA MET A 514 5.16 13.12 18.24
C MET A 514 4.48 13.20 16.87
N GLY A 515 3.94 12.10 16.35
CA GLY A 515 3.22 12.08 15.06
C GLY A 515 4.10 12.31 13.83
N ASP A 516 5.36 11.88 13.86
CA ASP A 516 6.27 11.96 12.70
C ASP A 516 5.92 10.88 11.66
N GLU A 517 5.53 11.28 10.45
CA GLU A 517 5.14 10.33 9.40
C GLU A 517 6.26 9.36 8.98
N VAL A 518 7.53 9.79 9.04
CA VAL A 518 8.67 8.92 8.73
C VAL A 518 8.76 7.80 9.76
N ILE A 519 8.62 8.12 11.04
CA ILE A 519 8.62 7.12 12.12
C ILE A 519 7.44 6.15 11.98
N ASP A 520 6.25 6.64 11.61
CA ASP A 520 5.10 5.77 11.34
C ASP A 520 5.38 4.79 10.20
N ARG A 521 5.98 5.26 9.10
CA ARG A 521 6.36 4.41 7.97
C ARG A 521 7.37 3.35 8.40
N LEU A 522 8.42 3.74 9.12
CA LEU A 522 9.43 2.79 9.63
C LEU A 522 8.80 1.76 10.56
N ARG A 523 7.91 2.19 11.46
CA ARG A 523 7.19 1.29 12.39
C ARG A 523 6.34 0.27 11.65
N MET A 524 5.74 0.63 10.52
CA MET A 524 4.93 -0.26 9.70
C MET A 524 5.77 -1.19 8.81
N GLY A 525 7.03 -0.86 8.52
CA GLY A 525 7.94 -1.73 7.76
C GLY A 525 8.88 -2.58 8.63
N TRP A 526 8.94 -2.31 9.94
CA TRP A 526 9.84 -2.98 10.87
C TRP A 526 9.21 -4.17 11.59
N SER A 527 9.95 -5.28 11.66
CA SER A 527 9.64 -6.47 12.44
C SER A 527 10.66 -6.68 13.56
N ALA A 528 10.19 -6.80 14.81
CA ALA A 528 11.08 -7.07 15.95
C ALA A 528 11.86 -8.40 15.81
N HIS A 529 11.32 -9.34 15.05
CA HIS A 529 11.92 -10.63 14.78
C HIS A 529 12.95 -10.56 13.64
N ALA A 530 12.57 -9.98 12.51
CA ALA A 530 13.35 -10.06 11.27
C ALA A 530 14.20 -8.83 10.95
N SER A 531 13.82 -7.64 11.43
CA SER A 531 14.54 -6.39 11.15
C SER A 531 15.73 -6.16 12.09
N GLY A 532 16.61 -5.23 11.70
CA GLY A 532 17.71 -4.79 12.54
C GLY A 532 17.25 -3.99 13.76
N ASP A 533 18.16 -3.81 14.70
CA ASP A 533 17.91 -3.15 15.99
C ASP A 533 17.99 -1.62 15.90
N VAL A 534 18.71 -1.06 14.91
CA VAL A 534 18.75 0.38 14.67
C VAL A 534 18.65 0.65 13.18
N MET A 535 17.64 1.39 12.76
CA MET A 535 17.41 1.83 11.38
C MET A 535 18.07 3.19 11.15
N ILE A 536 18.73 3.36 10.01
CA ILE A 536 19.33 4.60 9.55
C ILE A 536 18.43 5.17 8.47
N VAL A 537 18.06 6.44 8.63
CA VAL A 537 17.28 7.16 7.63
C VAL A 537 18.20 8.21 7.01
N THR A 538 18.41 8.12 5.71
CA THR A 538 19.17 9.12 4.97
C THR A 538 18.36 10.40 4.77
N LYS A 539 19.03 11.49 4.41
CA LYS A 539 18.38 12.75 4.03
C LYS A 539 17.56 12.55 2.74
N PRO A 540 16.48 13.32 2.53
CA PRO A 540 15.72 13.26 1.28
C PRO A 540 16.63 13.44 0.04
N GLY A 541 16.43 12.57 -0.95
CA GLY A 541 17.22 12.54 -2.18
C GLY A 541 18.61 11.93 -2.05
N TRP A 542 19.02 11.49 -0.85
CA TRP A 542 20.26 10.74 -0.66
C TRP A 542 20.02 9.25 -0.86
N ILE A 543 20.73 8.67 -1.83
CA ILE A 543 20.58 7.25 -2.19
C ILE A 543 21.91 6.50 -2.13
N GLN A 544 21.86 5.19 -1.89
CA GLN A 544 23.03 4.31 -2.04
C GLN A 544 23.01 3.68 -3.43
N TYR A 545 23.67 4.34 -4.39
CA TYR A 545 23.71 3.90 -5.79
C TYR A 545 24.96 4.42 -6.53
N SER A 546 25.14 4.05 -7.80
CA SER A 546 26.17 4.64 -8.66
C SER A 546 25.82 6.07 -9.09
N LEU A 547 26.79 6.79 -9.67
CA LEU A 547 26.60 8.16 -10.17
C LEU A 547 25.59 8.29 -11.33
N SER A 548 25.31 7.18 -12.01
CA SER A 548 24.27 7.04 -13.03
C SER A 548 23.14 6.11 -12.59
N GLY A 549 21.96 6.29 -13.18
CA GLY A 549 20.74 5.60 -12.84
C GLY A 549 20.19 6.02 -11.46
N THR A 550 19.13 5.36 -11.02
CA THR A 550 18.51 5.66 -9.72
C THR A 550 18.19 4.40 -8.92
N THR A 551 17.67 4.60 -7.71
CA THR A 551 17.10 3.56 -6.87
C THR A 551 15.96 4.15 -6.02
N HIS A 552 15.41 3.30 -5.16
CA HIS A 552 14.28 3.56 -4.28
C HIS A 552 14.52 2.85 -2.93
N GLY A 553 13.56 2.93 -2.01
CA GLY A 553 13.61 2.29 -0.69
C GLY A 553 13.44 3.25 0.49
N SER A 554 13.42 4.55 0.23
CA SER A 554 13.32 5.58 1.27
C SER A 554 11.88 5.81 1.76
N PRO A 555 11.70 6.43 2.94
CA PRO A 555 10.38 6.77 3.48
C PRO A 555 9.78 8.07 2.89
N PHE A 556 10.38 8.63 1.83
CA PHE A 556 10.02 9.96 1.31
C PHE A 556 9.08 9.90 0.11
N ALA A 557 8.48 11.05 -0.23
CA ALA A 557 7.41 11.14 -1.21
C ALA A 557 7.77 10.60 -2.60
N TYR A 558 9.02 10.77 -3.06
CA TYR A 558 9.44 10.30 -4.39
C TYR A 558 9.45 8.77 -4.52
N ASP A 559 9.58 8.03 -3.41
CA ASP A 559 9.46 6.57 -3.39
C ASP A 559 8.09 6.09 -2.89
N THR A 560 7.38 6.92 -2.12
CA THR A 560 6.10 6.51 -1.51
C THR A 560 4.87 6.93 -2.31
N HIS A 561 4.91 8.01 -3.11
CA HIS A 561 3.76 8.53 -3.87
C HIS A 561 3.64 7.82 -5.22
N VAL A 562 2.61 6.98 -5.34
CA VAL A 562 2.42 6.10 -6.49
C VAL A 562 0.98 6.17 -6.97
N PRO A 563 0.68 5.81 -8.24
CA PRO A 563 -0.69 5.82 -8.70
C PRO A 563 -1.53 4.74 -8.02
N CYS A 564 -2.83 5.00 -7.90
CA CYS A 564 -3.83 3.97 -7.59
C CYS A 564 -5.10 4.32 -8.35
N ILE A 565 -5.43 3.49 -9.34
CA ILE A 565 -6.56 3.70 -10.24
C ILE A 565 -7.40 2.42 -10.25
N PHE A 566 -8.69 2.53 -9.98
CA PHE A 566 -9.66 1.44 -10.12
C PHE A 566 -10.44 1.63 -11.42
N TYR A 567 -10.82 0.53 -12.08
CA TYR A 567 -11.57 0.57 -13.34
C TYR A 567 -12.44 -0.68 -13.53
N GLY A 568 -13.55 -0.54 -14.26
CA GLY A 568 -14.38 -1.66 -14.70
C GLY A 568 -15.62 -1.88 -13.84
N TRP A 569 -15.93 -3.15 -13.53
CA TRP A 569 -17.16 -3.58 -12.87
C TRP A 569 -17.48 -2.73 -11.63
N HIS A 570 -18.60 -2.00 -11.70
CA HIS A 570 -19.13 -1.11 -10.65
C HIS A 570 -18.16 -0.07 -10.06
N VAL A 571 -17.08 0.26 -10.78
CA VAL A 571 -16.20 1.37 -10.36
C VAL A 571 -16.75 2.69 -10.93
N PRO A 572 -17.03 3.69 -10.10
CA PRO A 572 -17.44 5.01 -10.59
C PRO A 572 -16.25 5.75 -11.22
N ALA A 573 -16.55 6.67 -12.15
CA ALA A 573 -15.54 7.61 -12.63
C ALA A 573 -15.33 8.73 -11.60
N GLY A 574 -14.10 9.08 -11.28
CA GLY A 574 -13.84 10.15 -10.31
C GLY A 574 -12.39 10.25 -9.83
N ILE A 575 -12.14 11.20 -8.94
CA ILE A 575 -10.84 11.39 -8.30
C ILE A 575 -11.03 11.80 -6.84
N THR A 576 -10.21 11.25 -5.95
CA THR A 576 -10.05 11.72 -4.57
C THR A 576 -8.63 12.17 -4.29
N TYR A 577 -8.50 13.20 -3.47
CA TYR A 577 -7.22 13.67 -2.92
C TYR A 577 -7.10 13.37 -1.41
N GLN A 578 -8.07 12.63 -0.84
CA GLN A 578 -7.89 12.05 0.49
C GLN A 578 -6.67 11.14 0.47
N LYS A 579 -5.85 11.23 1.53
CA LYS A 579 -4.65 10.39 1.66
C LYS A 579 -5.08 8.95 1.82
N THR A 580 -4.64 8.10 0.88
CA THR A 580 -4.89 6.65 0.89
C THR A 580 -3.55 5.93 0.93
N TYR A 581 -3.56 4.66 1.31
CA TYR A 581 -2.36 3.85 1.43
C TYR A 581 -2.43 2.58 0.60
N ILE A 582 -1.27 2.05 0.20
CA ILE A 582 -1.18 0.80 -0.58
C ILE A 582 -1.95 -0.36 0.05
N ARG A 583 -1.91 -0.48 1.38
CA ARG A 583 -2.67 -1.47 2.14
C ARG A 583 -4.19 -1.36 2.03
N ASP A 584 -4.71 -0.26 1.50
CA ASP A 584 -6.15 -0.01 1.33
C ASP A 584 -6.70 -0.65 0.04
N ILE A 585 -5.84 -1.10 -0.88
CA ILE A 585 -6.24 -1.70 -2.16
C ILE A 585 -6.99 -3.02 -1.94
N ALA A 586 -6.36 -4.02 -1.31
CA ALA A 586 -7.00 -5.33 -1.11
C ALA A 586 -8.34 -5.26 -0.33
N PRO A 587 -8.47 -4.48 0.76
CA PRO A 587 -9.76 -4.26 1.42
C PRO A 587 -10.81 -3.59 0.53
N THR A 588 -10.41 -2.62 -0.31
CA THR A 588 -11.31 -1.97 -1.27
C THR A 588 -11.84 -2.97 -2.30
N VAL A 589 -10.95 -3.78 -2.89
CA VAL A 589 -11.35 -4.81 -3.86
C VAL A 589 -12.22 -5.89 -3.21
N ALA A 590 -11.85 -6.35 -2.01
CA ALA A 590 -12.63 -7.31 -1.25
C ALA A 590 -14.06 -6.80 -0.98
N ALA A 591 -14.21 -5.51 -0.64
CA ALA A 591 -15.50 -4.87 -0.48
C ALA A 591 -16.30 -4.82 -1.79
N LEU A 592 -15.68 -4.45 -2.92
CA LEU A 592 -16.33 -4.44 -4.23
C LEU A 592 -16.85 -5.82 -4.63
N ILE A 593 -16.01 -6.86 -4.53
CA ILE A 593 -16.36 -8.21 -5.00
C ILE A 593 -17.01 -9.09 -3.92
N HIS A 594 -17.27 -8.53 -2.74
CA HIS A 594 -17.81 -9.26 -1.58
C HIS A 594 -16.98 -10.51 -1.20
N SER A 595 -15.66 -10.38 -1.22
CA SER A 595 -14.70 -11.39 -0.75
C SER A 595 -14.37 -11.17 0.73
N PRO A 596 -14.00 -12.21 1.50
CA PRO A 596 -13.37 -12.01 2.80
C PRO A 596 -12.10 -11.15 2.69
N LEU A 597 -11.79 -10.46 3.78
CA LEU A 597 -10.55 -9.71 3.91
C LEU A 597 -9.37 -10.67 4.18
N PRO A 598 -8.17 -10.37 3.65
CA PRO A 598 -6.95 -11.04 4.08
C PRO A 598 -6.78 -11.08 5.60
N ASN A 599 -6.20 -12.16 6.12
CA ASN A 599 -6.18 -12.48 7.55
C ASN A 599 -5.47 -11.45 8.44
N ALA A 600 -4.54 -10.68 7.86
CA ALA A 600 -3.76 -9.66 8.53
C ALA A 600 -4.02 -8.25 7.98
N ALA A 601 -5.10 -8.07 7.20
CA ALA A 601 -5.44 -6.78 6.60
C ALA A 601 -5.56 -5.68 7.67
N THR A 602 -4.83 -4.58 7.48
CA THR A 602 -4.87 -3.39 8.34
C THR A 602 -5.30 -2.13 7.60
N GLY A 603 -5.35 -2.18 6.27
CA GLY A 603 -5.95 -1.11 5.47
C GLY A 603 -7.47 -1.06 5.61
N GLN A 604 -8.06 -0.04 5.01
CA GLN A 604 -9.50 0.18 5.02
C GLN A 604 -10.01 0.33 3.58
N PRO A 605 -11.24 -0.11 3.27
CA PRO A 605 -11.86 0.23 1.99
C PRO A 605 -11.87 1.75 1.78
N ILE A 606 -11.49 2.20 0.59
CA ILE A 606 -11.44 3.62 0.24
C ILE A 606 -12.89 4.15 0.12
N PRO A 607 -13.37 5.00 1.05
CA PRO A 607 -14.80 5.32 1.12
C PRO A 607 -15.35 5.99 -0.14
N ALA A 608 -14.54 6.83 -0.78
CA ALA A 608 -14.93 7.59 -1.96
C ALA A 608 -15.31 6.73 -3.18
N LEU A 609 -14.95 5.43 -3.21
CA LEU A 609 -15.44 4.50 -4.24
C LEU A 609 -16.87 4.01 -4.01
N PHE A 610 -17.41 4.21 -2.81
CA PHE A 610 -18.72 3.71 -2.36
C PHE A 610 -19.69 4.85 -2.02
N GLU A 611 -19.31 6.10 -2.30
CA GLU A 611 -20.15 7.28 -2.13
C GLU A 611 -20.86 7.60 -3.47
N ASP A 612 -22.15 7.96 -3.39
CA ASP A 612 -23.00 8.30 -4.55
C ASP A 612 -22.75 9.72 -5.10
#